data_AF-A0A0G1XI95-F1
#
_entry.id   AF-A0A0G1XI95-F1
#
_cell.length_a   1.000
_cell.length_b   1.000
_cell.length_c   1.000
_cell.angle_alpha   90.00
_cell.angle_beta   90.00
_cell.angle_gamma   90.00
#
_symmetry.space_group_name_H-M   'P 1'
#
loop_
_entity.id
_entity.type
_entity.pdbx_description
1 polymer ?
#
loop_
_entity_poly.entity_id
_entity_poly.type
_entity_poly.pdbx_seq_one_letter_code
_entity_poly.pdbx_strand_id
1 'polypeptide(L)'
;MPTCKISRLQKFFFQAALATYAAGKKAERPPDRPWVKQLTHHGEGELSGLVYVDEYHTNGEWSGGSTVIASAEDLSHPIWLMQYCGWCKDDDPEVLAFLKQALLAAYTKGEWNGGRGPGEFAEDKENGLVYMNWPLMPPFDQSFRSFIGRERIWRQPDRTKDTFWHQYQGWLLGEPE
;
A
#
# COMPACT_ATOMS: atom_id res chain seq x y z
N MET A 1 -24.54 -4.88 12.79
CA MET A 1 -24.25 -4.53 11.38
C MET A 1 -22.90 -3.79 11.29
N PRO A 2 -21.77 -4.51 11.24
CA PRO A 2 -20.42 -3.93 11.15
C PRO A 2 -19.83 -3.82 9.73
N THR A 3 -20.54 -4.26 8.68
CA THR A 3 -20.06 -4.33 7.29
C THR A 3 -19.99 -2.98 6.57
N CYS A 4 -20.90 -2.06 6.86
CA CYS A 4 -20.96 -0.74 6.23
C CYS A 4 -19.72 0.12 6.55
N LYS A 5 -19.22 0.02 7.77
CA LYS A 5 -18.12 0.87 8.27
C LYS A 5 -16.74 0.44 7.76
N ILE A 6 -16.51 -0.87 7.63
CA ILE A 6 -15.30 -1.39 6.97
C ILE A 6 -15.27 -1.01 5.49
N SER A 7 -16.42 -1.11 4.82
CA SER A 7 -16.53 -0.72 3.42
C SER A 7 -16.19 0.77 3.22
N ARG A 8 -16.56 1.63 4.18
CA ARG A 8 -16.17 3.05 4.20
C ARG A 8 -14.65 3.23 4.36
N LEU A 9 -14.02 2.54 5.30
CA LEU A 9 -12.55 2.61 5.48
C LEU A 9 -11.80 2.10 4.25
N GLN A 10 -12.26 0.99 3.66
CA GLN A 10 -11.68 0.44 2.44
C GLN A 10 -11.87 1.37 1.24
N LYS A 11 -13.05 2.01 1.12
CA LYS A 11 -13.28 3.06 0.12
C LYS A 11 -12.32 4.23 0.30
N PHE A 12 -12.13 4.68 1.54
CA PHE A 12 -11.18 5.75 1.86
C PHE A 12 -9.73 5.34 1.55
N PHE A 13 -9.34 4.11 1.87
CA PHE A 13 -8.03 3.57 1.48
C PHE A 13 -7.79 3.72 -0.02
N PHE A 14 -8.73 3.28 -0.87
CA PHE A 14 -8.55 3.38 -2.31
C PHE A 14 -8.49 4.82 -2.80
N GLN A 15 -9.34 5.72 -2.28
CA GLN A 15 -9.29 7.15 -2.59
C GLN A 15 -7.91 7.74 -2.28
N ALA A 16 -7.39 7.48 -1.08
CA ALA A 16 -6.10 7.98 -0.65
C ALA A 16 -4.94 7.36 -1.42
N ALA A 17 -4.95 6.05 -1.64
CA ALA A 17 -3.90 5.33 -2.36
C ALA A 17 -3.79 5.81 -3.83
N LEU A 18 -4.92 6.09 -4.48
CA LEU A 18 -4.99 6.70 -5.82
C LEU A 18 -4.52 8.15 -5.86
N ALA A 19 -4.45 8.85 -4.72
CA ALA A 19 -4.02 10.24 -4.65
C ALA A 19 -2.58 10.42 -4.12
N THR A 20 -1.90 9.32 -3.75
CA THR A 20 -0.62 9.36 -3.03
C THR A 20 0.48 8.61 -3.78
N TYR A 21 1.08 7.58 -3.16
CA TYR A 21 2.33 6.97 -3.64
C TYR A 21 2.17 6.40 -5.05
N ALA A 22 1.07 5.66 -5.29
CA ALA A 22 0.79 5.03 -6.57
C ALA A 22 0.59 6.06 -7.70
N ALA A 23 0.03 7.23 -7.40
CA ALA A 23 -0.09 8.34 -8.34
C ALA A 23 1.20 9.17 -8.52
N GLY A 24 2.29 8.81 -7.85
CA GLY A 24 3.55 9.53 -7.94
C GLY A 24 3.54 10.87 -7.20
N LYS A 25 2.63 11.08 -6.23
CA LYS A 25 2.68 12.25 -5.35
C LYS A 25 4.05 12.32 -4.68
N LYS A 26 4.63 13.52 -4.64
CA LYS A 26 5.91 13.77 -3.98
C LYS A 26 5.71 13.67 -2.46
N ALA A 27 6.51 12.83 -1.81
CA ALA A 27 6.52 12.73 -0.36
C ALA A 27 7.17 13.96 0.28
N GLU A 28 6.61 14.36 1.41
CA GLU A 28 7.16 15.39 2.29
C GLU A 28 8.16 14.76 3.27
N ARG A 29 9.00 15.60 3.88
CA ARG A 29 9.92 15.20 4.94
C ARG A 29 9.61 16.03 6.18
N PRO A 30 8.99 15.44 7.22
CA PRO A 30 8.71 16.16 8.45
C PRO A 30 9.98 16.77 9.06
N PRO A 31 9.96 18.03 9.54
CA PRO A 31 11.16 18.71 10.05
C PRO A 31 11.84 17.99 11.22
N ASP A 32 11.05 17.34 12.07
CA ASP A 32 11.48 16.56 13.23
C ASP A 32 11.95 15.14 12.88
N ARG A 33 11.56 14.63 11.69
CA ARG A 33 11.88 13.29 11.20
C ARG A 33 12.34 13.33 9.72
N PRO A 34 13.45 14.02 9.38
CA PRO A 34 13.85 14.28 7.98
C PRO A 34 14.28 13.04 7.18
N TRP A 35 14.47 11.90 7.85
CA TRP A 35 14.74 10.59 7.24
C TRP A 35 13.45 9.86 6.80
N VAL A 36 12.27 10.41 7.11
CA VAL A 36 10.97 9.85 6.76
C VAL A 36 10.45 10.51 5.49
N LYS A 37 9.95 9.70 4.55
CA LYS A 37 9.16 10.17 3.41
C LYS A 37 7.69 9.97 3.79
N GLN A 38 6.92 11.05 3.89
CA GLN A 38 5.52 11.03 4.35
C GLN A 38 4.58 11.51 3.23
N LEU A 39 3.44 10.84 3.10
CA LEU A 39 2.33 11.21 2.24
C LEU A 39 1.07 11.27 3.10
N THR A 40 0.33 12.38 2.99
CA THR A 40 -0.93 12.56 3.71
C THR A 40 -2.06 12.82 2.72
N HIS A 41 -3.24 12.27 3.03
CA HIS A 41 -4.49 12.53 2.32
C HIS A 41 -5.65 12.67 3.30
N HIS A 42 -6.46 13.70 3.13
CA HIS A 42 -7.66 13.95 3.92
C HIS A 42 -8.88 13.54 3.10
N GLY A 43 -9.83 12.85 3.73
CA GLY A 43 -11.06 12.48 3.06
C GLY A 43 -11.92 13.70 2.74
N GLU A 44 -12.81 13.53 1.78
CA GLU A 44 -13.75 14.55 1.32
C GLU A 44 -15.18 14.02 1.36
N GLY A 45 -16.17 14.91 1.50
CA GLY A 45 -17.59 14.54 1.53
C GLY A 45 -17.90 13.56 2.67
N GLU A 46 -18.45 12.39 2.36
CA GLU A 46 -18.77 11.35 3.36
C GLU A 46 -17.53 10.74 4.06
N LEU A 47 -16.33 11.06 3.58
CA LEU A 47 -15.05 10.60 4.12
C LEU A 47 -14.31 11.70 4.90
N SER A 48 -14.89 12.91 5.06
CA SER A 48 -14.22 14.10 5.60
C SER A 48 -13.74 14.02 7.06
N GLY A 49 -14.07 12.95 7.78
CA GLY A 49 -13.56 12.67 9.13
C GLY A 49 -12.36 11.75 9.15
N LEU A 50 -11.86 11.28 8.00
CA LEU A 50 -10.74 10.35 7.92
C LEU A 50 -9.49 11.00 7.34
N VAL A 51 -8.35 10.53 7.84
CA VAL A 51 -7.03 10.92 7.35
C VAL A 51 -6.17 9.68 7.14
N TYR A 52 -5.46 9.69 6.02
CA TYR A 52 -4.53 8.66 5.60
C TYR A 52 -3.11 9.21 5.71
N VAL A 53 -2.22 8.45 6.34
CA VAL A 53 -0.81 8.79 6.47
C VAL A 53 0.01 7.58 6.03
N ASP A 54 0.82 7.74 5.00
CA ASP A 54 1.77 6.74 4.53
C ASP A 54 3.18 7.25 4.77
N GLU A 55 3.94 6.52 5.56
CA GLU A 55 5.32 6.83 5.92
C GLU A 55 6.22 5.70 5.47
N TYR A 56 7.34 6.04 4.85
CA TYR A 56 8.33 5.05 4.44
C TYR A 56 9.76 5.58 4.49
N HIS A 57 10.69 4.63 4.58
CA HIS A 57 12.12 4.87 4.71
C HIS A 57 12.86 3.92 3.78
N THR A 58 13.98 4.39 3.22
CA THR A 58 14.87 3.59 2.39
C THR A 58 16.32 3.79 2.88
N ASN A 59 17.13 2.73 2.83
CA ASN A 59 18.57 2.82 3.13
C ASN A 59 19.45 2.53 1.90
N GLY A 60 18.86 2.52 0.70
CA GLY A 60 19.52 2.16 -0.56
C GLY A 60 19.45 0.67 -0.90
N GLU A 61 19.08 -0.21 0.03
CA GLU A 61 18.92 -1.64 -0.26
C GLU A 61 17.57 -2.18 0.21
N TRP A 62 17.13 -1.68 1.35
CA TRP A 62 15.92 -2.07 2.04
C TRP A 62 14.98 -0.89 2.12
N SER A 63 13.69 -1.21 2.10
CA SER A 63 12.65 -0.26 2.46
C SER A 63 11.70 -0.85 3.47
N GLY A 64 11.10 0.03 4.25
CA GLY A 64 10.02 -0.30 5.18
C GLY A 64 9.14 0.92 5.39
N GLY A 65 7.89 0.66 5.73
CA GLY A 65 6.92 1.72 5.90
C GLY A 65 5.64 1.25 6.55
N SER A 66 4.79 2.22 6.82
CA SER A 66 3.48 2.02 7.40
C SER A 66 2.47 2.96 6.78
N THR A 67 1.30 2.42 6.53
CA THR A 67 0.12 3.16 6.13
C THR A 67 -0.90 3.13 7.28
N VAL A 68 -1.38 4.29 7.69
CA VAL A 68 -2.35 4.46 8.77
C VAL A 68 -3.59 5.17 8.25
N ILE A 69 -4.75 4.72 8.72
CA ILE A 69 -6.00 5.49 8.66
C ILE A 69 -6.42 5.82 10.09
N ALA A 70 -6.71 7.09 10.35
CA ALA A 70 -7.14 7.60 11.64
C ALA A 70 -8.31 8.59 11.48
N SER A 71 -8.87 9.03 12.60
CA SER A 71 -9.76 10.19 12.64
C SER A 71 -8.96 11.46 12.33
N ALA A 72 -9.55 12.37 11.56
CA ALA A 72 -8.96 13.68 11.28
C ALA A 72 -8.80 14.54 12.55
N GLU A 73 -9.59 14.26 13.59
CA GLU A 73 -9.53 14.97 14.87
C GLU A 73 -8.51 14.35 15.84
N ASP A 74 -8.16 13.07 15.64
CA ASP A 74 -7.26 12.34 16.52
C ASP A 74 -6.37 11.35 15.74
N LEU A 75 -5.16 11.81 15.42
CA LEU A 75 -4.12 11.00 14.78
C LEU A 75 -3.44 10.01 15.74
N SER A 76 -3.61 10.18 17.05
CA SER A 76 -2.90 9.37 18.05
C SER A 76 -3.52 7.98 18.23
N HIS A 77 -4.77 7.79 17.80
CA HIS A 77 -5.49 6.53 17.85
C HIS A 77 -5.81 6.04 16.43
N PRO A 78 -4.89 5.29 15.78
CA PRO A 78 -5.14 4.75 14.44
C PRO A 78 -6.31 3.77 14.47
N ILE A 79 -7.21 3.89 13.50
CA ILE A 79 -8.34 2.98 13.30
C ILE A 79 -7.86 1.74 12.55
N TRP A 80 -6.94 1.93 11.59
CA TRP A 80 -6.40 0.87 10.75
C TRP A 80 -4.92 1.11 10.46
N LEU A 81 -4.16 0.03 10.36
CA LEU A 81 -2.72 0.04 10.10
C LEU A 81 -2.36 -1.04 9.09
N MET A 82 -1.46 -0.70 8.19
CA MET A 82 -0.70 -1.64 7.40
C MET A 82 0.79 -1.32 7.55
N GLN A 83 1.63 -2.36 7.59
CA GLN A 83 3.07 -2.25 7.61
C GLN A 83 3.66 -3.12 6.51
N TYR A 84 4.81 -2.72 6.01
CA TYR A 84 5.58 -3.53 5.08
C TYR A 84 7.07 -3.32 5.28
N CYS A 85 7.84 -4.33 4.87
CA CYS A 85 9.29 -4.23 4.74
C CYS A 85 9.80 -5.18 3.67
N GLY A 86 10.97 -4.90 3.14
CA GLY A 86 11.69 -5.84 2.29
C GLY A 86 12.75 -5.16 1.44
N TRP A 87 13.11 -5.85 0.38
CA TRP A 87 14.24 -5.50 -0.45
C TRP A 87 13.80 -4.68 -1.67
N CYS A 88 14.45 -3.53 -1.84
CA CYS A 88 14.20 -2.56 -2.89
C CYS A 88 15.52 -1.85 -3.19
N LYS A 89 16.43 -2.55 -3.87
CA LYS A 89 17.78 -2.05 -4.08
C LYS A 89 17.80 -0.83 -5.00
N ASP A 90 18.44 0.22 -4.48
CA ASP A 90 18.80 1.49 -5.09
C ASP A 90 17.64 2.34 -5.65
N ASP A 91 16.40 2.13 -5.17
CA ASP A 91 15.22 2.86 -5.66
C ASP A 91 15.18 2.87 -7.21
N ASP A 92 15.46 1.72 -7.87
CA ASP A 92 15.50 1.59 -9.33
C ASP A 92 14.25 2.25 -9.95
N PRO A 93 14.40 3.37 -10.70
CA PRO A 93 13.27 4.12 -11.19
C PRO A 93 12.34 3.32 -12.11
N GLU A 94 12.87 2.36 -12.88
CA GLU A 94 12.08 1.50 -13.76
C GLU A 94 11.20 0.58 -12.91
N VAL A 95 11.78 -0.08 -11.91
CA VAL A 95 11.08 -1.00 -11.01
C VAL A 95 10.03 -0.27 -10.18
N LEU A 96 10.35 0.92 -9.66
CA LEU A 96 9.42 1.73 -8.89
C LEU A 96 8.28 2.29 -9.74
N ALA A 97 8.55 2.68 -10.98
CA ALA A 97 7.50 3.10 -11.92
C ALA A 97 6.56 1.92 -12.23
N PHE A 98 7.12 0.75 -12.52
CA PHE A 98 6.34 -0.47 -12.76
C PHE A 98 5.51 -0.90 -11.55
N LEU A 99 6.08 -0.85 -10.34
CA LEU A 99 5.34 -1.12 -9.09
C LEU A 99 4.12 -0.19 -8.97
N LYS A 100 4.30 1.11 -9.20
CA LYS A 100 3.18 2.08 -9.15
C LYS A 100 2.09 1.76 -10.16
N GLN A 101 2.45 1.32 -11.37
CA GLN A 101 1.46 0.87 -12.35
C GLN A 101 0.65 -0.34 -11.86
N ALA A 102 1.32 -1.34 -11.29
CA ALA A 102 0.65 -2.52 -10.73
C ALA A 102 -0.31 -2.14 -9.59
N LEU A 103 0.12 -1.26 -8.68
CA LEU A 103 -0.72 -0.74 -7.59
C LEU A 103 -1.94 0.01 -8.14
N LEU A 104 -1.74 0.95 -9.08
CA LEU A 104 -2.82 1.71 -9.71
C LEU A 104 -3.83 0.82 -10.42
N ALA A 105 -3.38 -0.27 -11.06
CA ALA A 105 -4.25 -1.21 -11.76
C ALA A 105 -5.26 -1.88 -10.82
N ALA A 106 -4.86 -2.21 -9.59
CA ALA A 106 -5.77 -2.73 -8.57
C ALA A 106 -6.66 -1.63 -7.99
N TYR A 107 -6.07 -0.50 -7.58
CA TYR A 107 -6.81 0.56 -6.89
C TYR A 107 -7.89 1.20 -7.76
N THR A 108 -7.64 1.38 -9.05
CA THR A 108 -8.62 1.93 -10.01
C THR A 108 -9.86 1.05 -10.15
N LYS A 109 -9.71 -0.26 -9.92
CA LYS A 109 -10.80 -1.24 -9.97
C LYS A 109 -11.45 -1.49 -8.60
N GLY A 110 -10.91 -0.90 -7.53
CA GLY A 110 -11.31 -1.21 -6.16
C GLY A 110 -10.99 -2.65 -5.75
N GLU A 111 -10.00 -3.29 -6.38
CA GLU A 111 -9.60 -4.66 -6.09
C GLU A 111 -8.78 -4.71 -4.81
N TRP A 112 -9.30 -5.38 -3.78
CA TRP A 112 -8.60 -5.56 -2.52
C TRP A 112 -7.78 -6.85 -2.53
N ASN A 113 -6.47 -6.71 -2.67
CA ASN A 113 -5.50 -7.82 -2.58
C ASN A 113 -4.50 -7.52 -1.45
N GLY A 114 -5.01 -7.40 -0.22
CA GLY A 114 -4.21 -6.99 0.94
C GLY A 114 -3.69 -5.56 0.84
N GLY A 115 -4.44 -4.65 0.20
CA GLY A 115 -4.03 -3.27 -0.02
C GLY A 115 -2.90 -3.08 -1.05
N ARG A 116 -2.54 -4.11 -1.82
CA ARG A 116 -1.50 -4.06 -2.86
C ARG A 116 -2.07 -4.30 -4.27
N GLY A 117 -1.18 -4.52 -5.23
CA GLY A 117 -1.50 -4.73 -6.63
C GLY A 117 -2.25 -6.04 -6.89
N PRO A 118 -2.62 -6.33 -8.16
CA PRO A 118 -3.35 -7.53 -8.54
C PRO A 118 -2.51 -8.80 -8.27
N GLY A 119 -3.14 -9.98 -8.33
CA GLY A 119 -2.41 -11.24 -8.18
C GLY A 119 -1.21 -11.37 -9.13
N GLU A 120 -1.35 -10.88 -10.36
CA GLU A 120 -0.27 -10.79 -11.35
C GLU A 120 -0.42 -9.51 -12.20
N PHE A 121 0.70 -8.88 -12.56
CA PHE A 121 0.75 -7.76 -13.51
C PHE A 121 2.06 -7.81 -14.32
N ALA A 122 2.00 -7.62 -15.64
CA ALA A 122 3.16 -7.66 -16.52
C ALA A 122 2.99 -6.69 -17.70
N GLU A 123 4.07 -6.00 -18.08
CA GLU A 123 4.11 -5.15 -19.29
C GLU A 123 4.31 -6.01 -20.55
N ASP A 124 5.27 -6.95 -20.50
CA ASP A 124 5.56 -7.94 -21.53
C ASP A 124 5.75 -9.31 -20.88
N LYS A 125 5.04 -10.31 -21.41
CA LYS A 125 5.06 -11.68 -20.91
C LYS A 125 6.33 -12.45 -21.26
N GLU A 126 7.18 -11.93 -22.16
CA GLU A 126 8.40 -12.63 -22.58
C GLU A 126 9.69 -11.94 -22.11
N ASN A 127 9.77 -10.60 -22.10
CA ASN A 127 11.03 -9.90 -21.79
C ASN A 127 10.91 -8.72 -20.80
N GLY A 128 9.81 -8.63 -20.05
CA GLY A 128 9.52 -7.50 -19.16
C GLY A 128 9.74 -7.75 -17.66
N LEU A 129 9.38 -6.73 -16.87
CA LEU A 129 9.12 -6.88 -15.44
C LEU A 129 7.79 -7.59 -15.22
N VAL A 130 7.76 -8.45 -14.20
CA VAL A 130 6.52 -9.13 -13.76
C VAL A 130 6.35 -8.91 -12.28
N TYR A 131 5.17 -8.44 -11.91
CA TYR A 131 4.70 -8.28 -10.54
C TYR A 131 3.82 -9.46 -10.16
N MET A 132 3.95 -9.91 -8.92
CA MET A 132 3.05 -10.88 -8.33
C MET A 132 2.77 -10.53 -6.88
N ASN A 133 1.52 -10.71 -6.49
CA ASN A 133 1.05 -10.48 -5.14
C ASN A 133 0.37 -11.73 -4.60
N TRP A 134 0.77 -12.15 -3.40
CA TRP A 134 0.19 -13.28 -2.69
C TRP A 134 -0.27 -12.84 -1.32
N PRO A 135 -1.49 -12.30 -1.22
CA PRO A 135 -2.10 -12.05 0.06
C PRO A 135 -2.59 -13.37 0.66
N LEU A 136 -2.20 -13.63 1.91
CA LEU A 136 -2.81 -14.64 2.77
C LEU A 136 -3.93 -13.95 3.55
N MET A 137 -5.13 -14.04 3.01
CA MET A 137 -6.32 -13.40 3.58
C MET A 137 -7.22 -14.43 4.27
N PRO A 138 -7.85 -14.08 5.40
CA PRO A 138 -9.04 -14.78 5.87
C PRO A 138 -10.18 -14.63 4.82
N PRO A 139 -11.35 -15.27 5.02
CA PRO A 139 -12.50 -15.10 4.13
C PRO A 139 -12.77 -13.64 3.74
N PHE A 140 -13.31 -13.43 2.54
CA PHE A 140 -13.39 -12.12 1.86
C PHE A 140 -13.91 -10.97 2.75
N ASP A 141 -14.87 -11.25 3.64
CA ASP A 141 -15.52 -10.32 4.56
C ASP A 141 -14.64 -9.86 5.76
N GLN A 142 -13.51 -10.53 5.99
CA GLN A 142 -12.53 -10.19 7.05
C GLN A 142 -11.22 -9.67 6.48
N SER A 143 -11.08 -9.66 5.16
CA SER A 143 -9.80 -9.49 4.52
C SER A 143 -9.20 -8.07 4.60
N PHE A 144 -10.03 -7.07 4.91
CA PHE A 144 -9.57 -5.71 5.27
C PHE A 144 -9.20 -5.59 6.77
N ARG A 145 -9.79 -6.46 7.62
CA ARG A 145 -9.59 -6.43 9.09
C ARG A 145 -8.26 -6.99 9.51
N SER A 146 -7.79 -8.04 8.85
CA SER A 146 -6.53 -8.71 9.14
C SER A 146 -6.05 -9.40 7.89
N PHE A 147 -4.81 -9.14 7.49
CA PHE A 147 -4.20 -9.77 6.33
C PHE A 147 -2.68 -9.75 6.49
N ILE A 148 -2.05 -10.72 5.85
CA ILE A 148 -0.60 -10.72 5.62
C ILE A 148 -0.37 -11.06 4.16
N GLY A 149 0.81 -10.78 3.63
CA GLY A 149 1.12 -11.18 2.28
C GLY A 149 2.53 -10.82 1.87
N ARG A 150 2.82 -11.16 0.61
CA ARG A 150 4.08 -10.81 -0.03
C ARG A 150 3.83 -10.40 -1.46
N GLU A 151 4.46 -9.31 -1.86
CA GLU A 151 4.57 -8.92 -3.25
C GLU A 151 6.03 -9.02 -3.69
N ARG A 152 6.23 -9.20 -4.99
CA ARG A 152 7.55 -9.20 -5.59
C ARG A 152 7.51 -8.79 -7.05
N ILE A 153 8.66 -8.35 -7.55
CA ILE A 153 8.93 -8.12 -8.96
C ILE A 153 10.18 -8.89 -9.33
N TRP A 154 10.19 -9.51 -10.52
CA TRP A 154 11.39 -10.07 -11.13
C TRP A 154 11.43 -9.69 -12.61
N ARG A 155 12.60 -9.83 -13.24
CA ARG A 155 12.80 -9.55 -14.65
C ARG A 155 12.82 -10.86 -15.45
N GLN A 156 12.01 -10.96 -16.49
CA GLN A 156 12.05 -12.13 -17.37
C GLN A 156 13.33 -12.17 -18.22
N PRO A 157 13.80 -13.37 -18.60
CA PRO A 157 13.23 -14.70 -18.28
C PRO A 157 13.64 -15.25 -16.89
N ASP A 158 14.49 -14.54 -16.13
CA ASP A 158 15.00 -15.02 -14.85
C ASP A 158 14.00 -14.85 -13.70
N ARG A 159 13.28 -15.93 -13.40
CA ARG A 159 12.33 -16.00 -12.26
C ARG A 159 12.98 -16.34 -10.92
N THR A 160 14.29 -16.61 -10.90
CA THR A 160 14.98 -17.10 -9.71
C THR A 160 15.44 -15.98 -8.79
N LYS A 161 15.52 -14.75 -9.30
CA LYS A 161 16.00 -13.59 -8.58
C LYS A 161 14.95 -12.48 -8.53
N ASP A 162 14.43 -12.22 -7.34
CA ASP A 162 13.58 -11.06 -7.10
C ASP A 162 14.40 -9.78 -7.35
N THR A 163 13.86 -8.87 -8.15
CA THR A 163 14.34 -7.48 -8.38
C THR A 163 13.72 -6.51 -7.35
N PHE A 164 12.64 -6.92 -6.71
CA PHE A 164 12.04 -6.24 -5.57
C PHE A 164 11.16 -7.23 -4.82
N TRP A 165 11.05 -7.11 -3.50
CA TRP A 165 9.99 -7.77 -2.75
C TRP A 165 9.66 -7.03 -1.46
N HIS A 166 8.40 -7.06 -1.07
CA HIS A 166 7.96 -6.68 0.26
C HIS A 166 7.09 -7.77 0.87
N GLN A 167 7.30 -8.01 2.16
CA GLN A 167 6.29 -8.64 3.01
C GLN A 167 5.46 -7.53 3.65
N TYR A 168 4.18 -7.81 3.84
CA TYR A 168 3.26 -6.85 4.42
C TYR A 168 2.22 -7.52 5.30
N GLN A 169 1.64 -6.73 6.19
CA GLN A 169 0.60 -7.13 7.12
C GLN A 169 -0.26 -5.92 7.47
N GLY A 170 -1.51 -6.14 7.84
CA GLY A 170 -2.36 -5.06 8.31
C GLY A 170 -3.50 -5.54 9.18
N TRP A 171 -3.98 -4.61 10.01
CA TRP A 171 -4.99 -4.83 11.03
C TRP A 171 -5.91 -3.64 11.19
N LEU A 172 -7.17 -3.95 11.48
CA LEU A 172 -8.10 -3.03 12.11
C LEU A 172 -7.77 -2.96 13.61
N LEU A 173 -7.45 -1.77 14.09
CA LEU A 173 -6.98 -1.53 15.46
C LEU A 173 -8.07 -0.99 16.39
N GLY A 174 -9.02 -0.22 15.83
CA GLY A 174 -10.14 0.37 16.55
C GLY A 174 -11.49 -0.10 16.02
N GLU A 175 -12.56 0.34 16.71
CA GLU A 175 -13.90 0.22 16.13
C GLU A 175 -13.94 0.98 14.81
N PRO A 176 -14.44 0.39 13.72
CA PRO A 176 -14.69 1.14 12.52
C PRO A 176 -15.78 2.16 12.89
N GLU A 177 -15.51 3.45 12.71
CA GLU A 177 -16.40 4.56 13.08
C GLU A 177 -17.75 4.54 12.35
#